data_AF-A0A7Z1HKB3-F1
#
_entry.id   AF-A0A7Z1HKB3-F1
#
_cell.length_a   1.000
_cell.length_b   1.000
_cell.length_c   1.000
_cell.angle_alpha   90.00
_cell.angle_beta   90.00
_cell.angle_gamma   90.00
#
_symmetry.space_group_name_H-M   'P 1'
#
loop_
_entity.id
_entity.type
_entity.pdbx_description
1 polymer ?
#
loop_
_entity_poly.entity_id
_entity_poly.type
_entity_poly.pdbx_seq_one_letter_code
_entity_poly.pdbx_strand_id
1 'polypeptide(L)'
;MAYQEQKCYLSPSECGTKFREGDLIFVDPEAECIHGSYVVARLDDNQATFKQLIIEGGHKFLKAANPNWPKQLIPMNGNCTLVGKVIFTGKSL
;
A
#
# COMPACT_ATOMS: atom_id res chain seq x y z
N MET A 1 11.24 -10.41 13.15
CA MET A 1 11.10 -11.12 11.85
C MET A 1 9.62 -11.35 11.59
N ALA A 2 8.89 -10.34 11.11
CA ALA A 2 7.46 -10.49 10.79
C ALA A 2 7.32 -10.63 9.27
N TYR A 3 7.34 -11.87 8.79
CA TYR A 3 6.93 -12.21 7.43
C TYR A 3 5.40 -12.24 7.41
N GLN A 4 4.77 -11.40 6.60
CA GLN A 4 3.36 -11.56 6.27
C GLN A 4 3.20 -11.50 4.75
N GLU A 5 2.92 -12.65 4.16
CA GLU A 5 2.67 -12.83 2.73
C GLU A 5 1.35 -12.12 2.36
N GLN A 6 1.46 -10.87 1.92
CA GLN A 6 0.32 -10.14 1.38
C GLN A 6 0.26 -10.37 -0.13
N LYS A 7 -0.65 -11.23 -0.60
CA LYS A 7 -0.89 -11.46 -2.03
C LYS A 7 -1.52 -10.21 -2.66
N CYS A 8 -0.71 -9.45 -3.39
CA CYS A 8 -1.15 -8.28 -4.15
C CYS A 8 -1.87 -8.71 -5.43
N TYR A 9 -3.20 -8.57 -5.49
CA TYR A 9 -3.96 -8.73 -6.74
C TYR A 9 -3.76 -7.50 -7.65
N LEU A 10 -2.90 -7.62 -8.67
CA LEU A 10 -2.62 -6.55 -9.64
C LEU A 10 -2.69 -7.08 -11.08
N SER A 11 -3.51 -6.46 -11.93
CA SER A 11 -3.74 -6.85 -13.33
C SER A 11 -2.47 -6.72 -14.19
N PRO A 12 -2.21 -7.66 -15.12
CA PRO A 12 -0.91 -7.78 -15.82
C PRO A 12 -0.62 -6.77 -16.94
N SER A 13 -1.50 -5.82 -17.23
CA SER A 13 -1.37 -4.94 -18.40
C SER A 13 -1.46 -3.47 -18.01
N GLU A 14 -0.33 -2.85 -17.67
CA GLU A 14 -0.15 -1.40 -17.79
C GLU A 14 1.34 -1.01 -17.58
N CYS A 15 1.94 -0.46 -18.64
CA CYS A 15 3.26 0.17 -18.63
C CYS A 15 3.20 1.42 -17.75
N GLY A 16 3.48 1.26 -16.45
CA GLY A 16 3.42 2.36 -15.48
C GLY A 16 3.33 1.91 -14.02
N THR A 17 2.89 0.67 -13.77
CA THR A 17 2.76 0.17 -12.40
C THR A 17 4.10 -0.38 -11.92
N LYS A 18 4.71 0.30 -10.92
CA LYS A 18 5.99 -0.11 -10.28
C LYS A 18 5.92 -1.49 -9.60
N PHE A 19 4.73 -1.99 -9.33
CA PHE A 19 4.47 -3.22 -8.58
C PHE A 19 3.65 -4.18 -9.43
N ARG A 20 4.03 -5.46 -9.43
CA ARG A 20 3.30 -6.55 -10.06
C ARG A 20 2.82 -7.55 -9.01
N GLU A 21 1.80 -8.31 -9.35
CA GLU A 21 1.43 -9.48 -8.56
C GLU A 21 2.63 -10.42 -8.43
N GLY A 22 2.87 -10.91 -7.20
CA GLY A 22 4.04 -11.74 -6.88
C GLY A 22 5.33 -10.97 -6.59
N ASP A 23 5.36 -9.64 -6.75
CA ASP A 23 6.48 -8.85 -6.25
C ASP A 23 6.52 -8.88 -4.71
N LEU A 24 7.72 -9.00 -4.15
CA LEU A 24 7.96 -8.96 -2.71
C LEU A 24 8.14 -7.50 -2.28
N ILE A 25 7.46 -7.09 -1.22
CA ILE A 25 7.61 -5.75 -0.64
C ILE A 25 8.27 -5.85 0.73
N PHE A 26 9.20 -4.94 1.00
CA PHE A 26 9.84 -4.81 2.30
C PHE A 26 9.27 -3.59 2.99
N VAL A 27 8.68 -3.82 4.17
CA VAL A 27 7.96 -2.82 4.95
C VAL A 27 8.76 -2.53 6.20
N ASP A 28 9.05 -1.26 6.43
CA ASP A 28 9.64 -0.77 7.67
C ASP A 28 8.54 -0.10 8.54
N PRO A 29 8.22 -0.67 9.71
CA PRO A 29 7.20 -0.11 10.61
C PRO A 29 7.64 1.19 11.30
N GLU A 30 8.94 1.43 11.42
CA GLU A 30 9.48 2.62 12.09
C GLU A 30 9.70 3.80 11.12
N ALA A 31 9.73 3.52 9.82
CA ALA A 31 9.91 4.54 8.80
C ALA A 31 8.72 5.51 8.72
N GLU A 32 9.05 6.80 8.64
CA GLU A 32 8.05 7.86 8.53
C GLU A 32 7.25 7.77 7.21
N CYS A 33 5.93 7.67 7.36
CA CYS A 33 4.97 7.65 6.26
C CYS A 33 4.62 9.07 5.82
N ILE A 34 5.30 9.55 4.79
CA ILE A 34 5.10 10.89 4.18
C ILE A 34 4.21 10.82 2.93
N HIS A 35 3.71 11.98 2.47
CA HIS A 35 2.95 12.09 1.22
C HIS A 35 3.66 11.36 0.06
N GLY A 36 2.91 10.59 -0.70
CA GLY A 36 3.39 9.81 -1.84
C GLY A 36 4.03 8.47 -1.49
N SER A 37 4.27 8.19 -0.19
CA SER A 37 4.84 6.91 0.26
C SER A 37 3.89 5.76 -0.01
N TYR A 38 4.43 4.62 -0.42
CA TYR A 38 3.68 3.37 -0.41
C TYR A 38 3.69 2.79 1.01
N VAL A 39 2.54 2.36 1.48
CA VAL A 39 2.32 1.90 2.85
C VAL A 39 1.51 0.62 2.85
N VAL A 40 1.74 -0.18 3.88
CA VAL A 40 0.82 -1.25 4.25
C VAL A 40 -0.08 -0.71 5.36
N ALA A 41 -1.39 -0.84 5.16
CA ALA A 41 -2.39 -0.37 6.10
C ALA A 41 -3.32 -1.52 6.47
N ARG A 42 -3.72 -1.61 7.74
CA ARG A 42 -4.70 -2.58 8.23
C ARG A 42 -6.03 -1.87 8.45
N LEU A 43 -7.08 -2.41 7.84
CA LEU A 43 -8.46 -2.02 8.06
C LEU A 43 -9.08 -2.90 9.17
N ASP A 44 -10.21 -2.48 9.74
CA ASP A 44 -10.86 -3.12 10.90
C ASP A 44 -11.04 -4.65 10.77
N ASP A 45 -11.27 -5.17 9.55
CA ASP A 45 -11.44 -6.60 9.27
C ASP A 45 -10.15 -7.44 9.31
N ASN A 46 -9.10 -6.97 9.98
CA ASN A 46 -7.76 -7.58 9.99
C ASN A 46 -7.08 -7.72 8.62
N GLN A 47 -7.69 -7.21 7.55
CA GLN A 47 -7.13 -7.26 6.23
C GLN A 47 -6.11 -6.13 6.08
N ALA A 48 -4.85 -6.51 5.88
CA ALA A 48 -3.83 -5.56 5.48
C ALA A 48 -3.89 -5.35 3.96
N THR A 49 -3.77 -4.11 3.53
CA THR A 49 -3.81 -3.67 2.13
C THR A 49 -2.57 -2.85 1.83
N PHE A 50 -2.05 -3.02 0.62
CA PHE A 50 -1.03 -2.17 0.05
C PHE A 50 -1.66 -0.97 -0.68
N LYS A 51 -1.30 0.26 -0.28
CA LYS A 51 -1.83 1.51 -0.85
C LYS A 51 -0.78 2.61 -0.84
N GLN A 52 -0.99 3.69 -1.59
CA GLN A 52 -0.17 4.89 -1.54
C GLN A 52 -0.80 5.92 -0.60
N LEU A 53 -0.03 6.47 0.33
CA LEU A 53 -0.47 7.53 1.22
C LEU A 53 -0.46 8.87 0.48
N ILE A 54 -1.61 9.52 0.43
CA ILE A 54 -1.79 10.86 -0.13
C ILE A 54 -2.17 11.79 1.01
N ILE A 55 -1.46 12.91 1.14
CA ILE A 55 -1.73 13.93 2.17
C ILE A 55 -2.01 15.24 1.46
N GLU A 56 -3.24 15.73 1.50
CA GLU A 56 -3.70 16.92 0.79
C GLU A 56 -4.52 17.79 1.74
N GLY A 57 -4.17 19.08 1.87
CA GLY A 57 -4.91 20.01 2.72
C GLY A 57 -5.01 19.60 4.19
N GLY A 58 -4.02 18.88 4.73
CA GLY A 58 -4.03 18.34 6.09
C GLY A 58 -4.83 17.03 6.26
N HIS A 59 -5.49 16.56 5.21
CA HIS A 59 -6.23 15.29 5.22
C HIS A 59 -5.39 14.16 4.63
N LYS A 60 -5.53 12.96 5.19
CA LYS A 60 -4.82 11.75 4.74
C LYS A 60 -5.78 10.81 3.99
N PHE A 61 -5.32 10.31 2.85
CA PHE A 61 -6.04 9.39 2.00
C PHE A 61 -5.14 8.21 1.61
N LEU A 62 -5.73 7.05 1.40
CA LEU A 62 -5.07 5.90 0.82
C LEU A 62 -5.53 5.73 -0.63
N LYS A 63 -4.58 5.88 -1.55
CA LYS A 63 -4.79 5.65 -2.97
C LYS A 63 -4.50 4.19 -3.33
N ALA A 64 -5.38 3.55 -4.08
CA ALA A 64 -5.15 2.21 -4.60
C ALA A 64 -3.95 2.22 -5.57
N ALA A 65 -3.03 1.26 -5.40
CA ALA A 65 -1.91 1.11 -6.33
C ALA A 65 -2.35 0.54 -7.70
N ASN A 66 -3.49 -0.15 -7.75
CA ASN A 66 -4.10 -0.63 -8.97
C ASN A 66 -5.02 0.45 -9.56
N PRO A 67 -4.75 0.99 -10.77
CA PRO A 67 -5.62 1.99 -11.42
C PRO A 67 -7.02 1.44 -11.74
N ASN A 68 -7.14 0.12 -11.93
CA ASN A 68 -8.42 -0.54 -12.23
C ASN A 68 -9.27 -0.82 -10.97
N TRP A 69 -8.78 -0.47 -9.78
CA TRP A 69 -9.56 -0.64 -8.56
C TRP A 69 -10.71 0.39 -8.51
N PRO A 70 -11.96 -0.03 -8.25
CA PRO A 70 -13.12 0.85 -8.36
C PRO A 70 -13.08 2.01 -7.36
N LYS A 71 -12.52 1.79 -6.16
CA LYS A 71 -12.35 2.83 -5.14
C LYS A 71 -10.90 3.31 -5.09
N GLN A 72 -10.57 4.29 -5.93
CA GLN A 72 -9.21 4.81 -6.05
C GLN A 72 -8.70 5.51 -4.80
N LEU A 73 -9.54 6.27 -4.08
CA LEU A 73 -9.15 7.04 -2.90
C LEU A 73 -10.04 6.66 -1.71
N ILE A 74 -9.41 6.38 -0.58
CA ILE A 74 -10.10 6.07 0.67
C ILE A 74 -9.61 7.05 1.74
N PRO A 75 -10.48 7.88 2.33
CA PRO A 75 -10.08 8.79 3.40
C PRO A 75 -9.74 7.99 4.67
N MET A 76 -8.68 8.40 5.38
CA MET A 76 -8.26 7.77 6.63
C MET A 76 -9.06 8.33 7.80
N ASN A 77 -10.26 7.79 8.02
CA ASN A 77 -11.21 8.28 9.02
C ASN A 77 -11.11 7.59 10.39
N GLY A 78 -9.90 7.16 10.79
CA GLY A 78 -9.65 6.50 12.10
C GLY A 78 -9.78 4.97 12.10
N ASN A 79 -10.52 4.40 11.16
CA ASN A 79 -10.72 2.94 10.97
C ASN A 79 -9.55 2.25 10.23
N CYS A 80 -8.37 2.83 10.29
CA CYS A 80 -7.22 2.39 9.50
C CYS A 80 -5.94 2.64 10.27
N THR A 81 -5.16 1.58 10.46
CA THR A 81 -3.83 1.66 11.10
C THR A 81 -2.75 1.50 10.04
N LEU A 82 -1.80 2.43 9.97
CA LEU A 82 -0.60 2.23 9.17
C LEU A 82 0.29 1.20 9.85
N VAL A 83 0.63 0.14 9.13
CA VAL A 83 1.54 -0.91 9.60
C VAL A 83 2.99 -0.49 9.36
N GLY A 84 3.27 0.17 8.24
CA GLY A 84 4.59 0.68 7.93
C GLY A 84 4.72 1.17 6.49
N LYS A 85 5.90 1.72 6.18
CA LYS A 85 6.26 2.24 4.86
C LYS A 85 7.03 1.20 4.06
N VAL A 86 6.73 1.11 2.78
CA VAL A 86 7.49 0.26 1.85
C VAL A 86 8.80 0.97 1.48
N ILE A 87 9.91 0.31 1.78
CA ILE A 87 11.26 0.83 1.54
C ILE A 87 11.94 0.17 0.34
N PHE A 88 11.49 -1.04 -0.05
CA PHE A 88 12.08 -1.77 -1.16
C PHE A 88 11.08 -2.75 -1.80
N THR A 89 11.30 -3.04 -3.09
CA THR A 89 10.53 -4.02 -3.87
C THR A 89 11.47 -5.00 -4.55
N GLY A 90 11.29 -6.29 -4.28
CA GLY A 90 12.00 -7.38 -4.94
C GLY A 90 11.10 -8.10 -5.94
N LYS A 91 11.70 -8.69 -6.97
CA LYS A 91 11.00 -9.63 -7.85
C LYS A 91 11.23 -11.05 -7.35
N SER A 92 10.16 -11.80 -7.11
CA SER A 92 10.29 -13.25 -6.95
C SER A 92 10.71 -13.83 -8.30
N LEU A 93 11.81 -14.60 -8.32
CA LEU A 93 12.29 -15.32 -9.50
C LEU A 93 11.34 -16.46 -9.87
#